data_AF-X1AY24-F1
#
_entry.id   AF-X1AY24-F1
#
_cell.length_a   1.000
_cell.length_b   1.000
_cell.length_c   1.000
_cell.angle_alpha   90.00
_cell.angle_beta   90.00
_cell.angle_gamma   90.00
#
_symmetry.space_group_name_H-M   'P 1'
#
loop_
_entity.id
_entity.type
_entity.pdbx_description
1 polymer ?
#
loop_
_entity_poly.entity_id
_entity_poly.type
_entity_poly.pdbx_seq_one_letter_code
_entity_poly.pdbx_strand_id
1 'polypeptide(L)'
;MLEDFRLFNDNLNGGFSPSLNIPLKSNIDAVSNTVLDASQKLDSFKLNVNLLICTNCGAKLLSEVGKCTVCKSTSLLQYSTSSSYR
;
A
#
# COMPACT_ATOMS: atom_id res chain seq x y z
N MET A 1 -1.18 -3.44 -17.60
CA MET A 1 -1.30 -3.53 -16.13
C MET A 1 -2.46 -2.71 -15.58
N LEU A 2 -2.51 -1.38 -15.75
CA LEU A 2 -3.72 -0.60 -15.37
C LEU A 2 -4.88 -0.73 -16.38
N GLU A 3 -4.58 -0.97 -17.67
CA GLU A 3 -5.60 -1.21 -18.70
C GLU A 3 -6.39 -2.49 -18.44
N ASP A 4 -5.74 -3.53 -17.93
CA ASP A 4 -6.39 -4.79 -17.55
C ASP A 4 -7.40 -4.55 -16.41
N PHE A 5 -7.08 -3.67 -15.45
CA PHE A 5 -7.98 -3.30 -14.35
C PHE A 5 -9.20 -2.52 -14.81
N ARG A 6 -9.06 -1.71 -15.87
CA ARG A 6 -10.20 -1.00 -16.46
C ARG A 6 -11.21 -1.99 -17.06
N LEU A 7 -10.72 -3.01 -17.78
CA LEU A 7 -11.58 -4.07 -18.33
C LEU A 7 -12.39 -4.78 -17.22
N PHE A 8 -11.79 -5.06 -16.08
CA PHE A 8 -12.49 -5.66 -14.94
C PHE A 8 -13.47 -4.69 -14.28
N ASN A 9 -13.11 -3.41 -14.15
CA ASN A 9 -13.99 -2.40 -13.57
C ASN A 9 -15.28 -2.24 -14.39
N ASP A 10 -15.16 -2.15 -15.72
CA ASP A 10 -16.27 -1.99 -16.64
C ASP A 10 -17.18 -3.24 -16.66
N ASN A 11 -16.60 -4.45 -16.57
CA ASN A 11 -17.36 -5.70 -16.58
C ASN A 11 -17.98 -6.06 -15.23
N LEU A 12 -17.47 -5.51 -14.12
CA LEU A 12 -17.93 -5.82 -12.77
C LEU A 12 -18.78 -4.71 -12.14
N ASN A 13 -19.17 -3.68 -12.92
CA ASN A 13 -20.05 -2.57 -12.50
C ASN A 13 -19.62 -1.95 -11.14
N GLY A 14 -18.32 -1.67 -10.98
CA GLY A 14 -17.77 -1.10 -9.74
C GLY A 14 -17.61 -2.10 -8.58
N GLY A 15 -17.88 -3.39 -8.79
CA GLY A 15 -17.56 -4.49 -7.87
C GLY A 15 -16.07 -4.85 -7.81
N PHE A 16 -15.22 -4.10 -8.50
CA PHE A 16 -13.79 -4.32 -8.58
C PHE A 16 -13.03 -3.13 -8.00
N SER A 17 -12.11 -3.39 -7.08
CA SER A 17 -11.27 -2.37 -6.45
C SER A 17 -9.84 -2.89 -6.34
N PRO A 18 -8.98 -2.62 -7.34
CA PRO A 18 -7.62 -3.10 -7.36
C PRO A 18 -6.81 -2.51 -6.21
N SER A 19 -5.91 -3.31 -5.65
CA SER A 19 -4.98 -2.85 -4.61
C SER A 19 -3.64 -2.48 -5.24
N LEU A 20 -3.28 -1.21 -5.13
CA LEU A 20 -2.02 -0.63 -5.57
C LEU A 20 -1.03 -0.64 -4.41
N ASN A 21 0.04 -1.43 -4.53
CA ASN A 21 1.07 -1.49 -3.50
C ASN A 21 2.00 -0.28 -3.61
N ILE A 22 2.10 0.51 -2.55
CA ILE A 22 2.98 1.67 -2.47
C ILE A 22 4.25 1.25 -1.70
N PRO A 23 5.44 1.34 -2.32
CA PRO A 23 6.69 1.09 -1.63
C PRO A 23 6.92 2.05 -0.45
N LEU A 24 7.43 1.55 0.67
CA LEU A 24 7.68 2.32 1.90
C LEU A 24 8.62 3.52 1.74
N LYS A 25 9.50 3.48 0.74
CA LYS A 25 10.48 4.54 0.45
C LYS A 25 10.00 5.50 -0.65
N SER A 26 8.73 5.43 -1.02
CA SER A 26 8.17 6.34 -2.03
C SER A 26 8.10 7.75 -1.48
N ASN A 27 8.60 8.73 -2.25
CA ASN A 27 8.36 10.14 -1.97
C ASN A 27 6.86 10.46 -2.12
N ILE A 28 6.37 11.46 -1.40
CA ILE A 28 4.97 11.93 -1.46
C ILE A 28 4.55 12.27 -2.89
N ASP A 29 5.44 12.84 -3.70
CA ASP A 29 5.17 13.16 -5.10
C ASP A 29 4.91 11.90 -5.93
N ALA A 30 5.66 10.82 -5.68
CA ALA A 30 5.48 9.55 -6.37
C ALA A 30 4.16 8.88 -5.98
N VAL A 31 3.79 8.95 -4.70
CA VAL A 31 2.48 8.48 -4.22
C VAL A 31 1.36 9.30 -4.85
N SER A 32 1.49 10.63 -4.84
CA SER A 32 0.51 11.56 -5.43
C SER A 32 0.30 11.28 -6.92
N ASN A 33 1.38 11.14 -7.70
CA ASN A 33 1.30 10.80 -9.11
C ASN A 33 0.63 9.43 -9.35
N THR A 34 0.89 8.45 -8.49
CA THR A 34 0.24 7.13 -8.58
C THR A 34 -1.25 7.22 -8.32
N VAL A 35 -1.65 8.01 -7.32
CA VAL A 35 -3.06 8.26 -6.99
C VAL A 35 -3.77 9.00 -8.11
N LEU A 36 -3.14 10.03 -8.68
CA LEU A 36 -3.68 10.79 -9.80
C LEU A 36 -3.87 9.90 -11.03
N ASP A 37 -2.86 9.11 -11.41
CA ASP A 37 -2.95 8.20 -12.56
C ASP A 37 -4.03 7.13 -12.37
N ALA A 38 -4.16 6.57 -11.16
CA ALA A 38 -5.19 5.60 -10.83
C ALA A 38 -6.60 6.22 -10.86
N SER A 39 -6.78 7.42 -10.30
CA SER A 39 -8.07 8.12 -10.26
C SER A 39 -8.63 8.47 -11.63
N GLN A 40 -7.76 8.63 -12.63
CA GLN A 40 -8.18 8.90 -14.02
C GLN A 40 -8.65 7.65 -14.76
N LYS A 41 -8.32 6.45 -14.25
CA LYS A 41 -8.49 5.18 -14.97
C LYS A 41 -9.41 4.19 -14.27
N LEU A 42 -9.66 4.39 -12.97
CA LEU A 42 -10.36 3.45 -12.11
C LEU A 42 -11.41 4.19 -11.26
N ASP A 43 -12.61 3.64 -11.18
CA ASP A 43 -13.69 4.18 -10.34
C ASP A 43 -13.47 3.95 -8.85
N SER A 44 -12.67 2.94 -8.50
CA SER A 44 -12.22 2.72 -7.13
C SER A 44 -10.89 2.01 -7.11
N PHE A 45 -10.10 2.23 -6.07
CA PHE A 45 -8.86 1.50 -5.84
C PHE A 45 -8.46 1.56 -4.37
N LYS A 46 -7.56 0.68 -3.96
CA LYS A 46 -6.98 0.67 -2.62
C LYS A 46 -5.51 0.94 -2.69
N LEU A 47 -5.00 1.82 -1.84
CA LEU A 47 -3.57 1.93 -1.60
C LEU A 47 -3.18 0.97 -0.49
N ASN A 48 -2.20 0.11 -0.76
CA ASN A 48 -1.68 -0.83 0.21
C ASN A 48 -0.22 -0.49 0.55
N VAL A 49 0.07 -0.29 1.83
CA VAL A 49 1.44 -0.11 2.33
C VAL A 49 1.77 -1.25 3.27
N ASN A 50 2.83 -1.99 2.92
CA ASN A 50 3.40 -3.00 3.80
C ASN A 50 4.30 -2.31 4.81
N LEU A 51 4.06 -2.52 6.09
CA LEU A 51 4.81 -1.93 7.19
C LEU A 51 5.28 -3.05 8.11
N LEU A 52 6.37 -2.81 8.85
CA LEU A 52 6.83 -3.70 9.90
C LEU A 52 6.55 -3.07 11.26
N ILE A 53 6.03 -3.83 12.23
CA ILE A 53 5.88 -3.40 13.62
C ILE A 53 6.77 -4.26 14.47
N CYS A 54 7.54 -3.64 15.35
CA CYS A 54 8.17 -4.38 16.43
C CYS A 54 7.14 -4.75 17.48
N THR A 55 6.89 -6.04 17.68
CA THR A 55 5.90 -6.51 18.67
C THR A 55 6.37 -6.31 20.11
N ASN A 56 7.67 -6.08 20.33
CA ASN A 56 8.22 -5.82 21.65
C ASN A 56 8.00 -4.37 22.13
N CYS A 57 8.09 -3.38 21.25
CA CYS A 57 7.99 -1.96 21.63
C CYS A 57 6.97 -1.14 20.84
N GLY A 58 6.29 -1.74 19.87
CA GLY A 58 5.29 -1.07 19.02
C GLY A 58 5.86 -0.17 17.92
N ALA A 59 7.20 -0.07 17.77
CA ALA A 59 7.80 0.78 16.77
C ALA A 59 7.43 0.34 15.34
N LYS A 60 6.95 1.30 14.54
CA LYS A 60 6.69 1.12 13.11
C LYS A 60 7.97 1.35 12.31
N LEU A 61 8.30 0.41 11.43
CA LEU A 61 9.56 0.35 10.69
C LEU A 61 9.26 0.38 9.20
N LEU A 62 10.03 1.20 8.48
CA LEU A 62 9.89 1.45 7.04
C LEU A 62 10.82 0.58 6.18
N SER A 63 11.47 -0.43 6.75
CA SER A 63 12.44 -1.25 6.03
C SER A 63 12.44 -2.68 6.59
N GLU A 64 12.80 -3.64 5.75
CA GLU A 64 13.10 -5.04 6.09
C GLU A 64 14.39 -5.15 6.91
N VAL A 65 14.46 -4.39 8.01
CA VAL A 65 15.55 -4.51 8.96
C VAL A 65 15.21 -5.73 9.81
N GLY A 66 16.07 -6.75 9.86
CA GLY A 66 15.83 -7.93 10.70
C GLY A 66 15.79 -7.64 12.22
N LYS A 67 16.01 -6.39 12.62
CA LYS A 67 15.96 -5.90 14.01
C LYS A 67 15.31 -4.53 14.08
N CYS A 68 14.53 -4.29 15.13
CA CYS A 68 13.98 -2.98 15.44
C CYS A 68 15.09 -1.95 15.68
N THR A 69 15.02 -0.79 15.03
CA THR A 69 16.02 0.27 15.21
C THR A 69 15.96 0.92 16.60
N VAL A 70 14.80 0.85 17.28
CA VAL A 70 14.55 1.45 18.60
C VAL A 70 15.01 0.53 19.73
N CYS A 71 14.43 -0.67 19.87
CA CYS A 71 14.70 -1.58 20.99
C CYS A 71 15.65 -2.74 20.64
N LYS A 72 16.12 -2.81 19.39
CA LYS A 72 17.02 -3.86 18.86
C LYS A 72 16.47 -5.29 18.87
N SER A 73 15.21 -5.48 19.27
CA SER A 73 14.51 -6.78 19.20
C SER A 73 14.32 -7.25 17.76
N THR A 74 14.41 -8.56 17.55
CA THR A 74 14.09 -9.26 16.29
C THR A 74 12.61 -9.63 16.17
N SER A 75 11.81 -9.39 17.22
CA SER A 75 10.37 -9.67 17.22
C SER A 75 9.65 -8.63 16.37
N LEU A 76 9.52 -8.93 15.07
CA LEU A 76 8.92 -8.08 14.06
C LEU A 76 7.72 -8.79 13.42
N LEU A 77 6.63 -8.05 13.23
CA LEU A 77 5.43 -8.49 12.54
C LEU A 77 5.23 -7.63 11.29
N GLN A 78 5.07 -8.26 10.14
CA GLN A 78 4.69 -7.57 8.91
C GLN A 78 3.17 -7.41 8.87
N TYR A 79 2.70 -6.20 8.56
CA TYR A 79 1.28 -5.92 8.39
C TYR A 79 1.06 -5.03 7.16
N SER A 80 -0.09 -5.19 6.54
CA SER A 80 -0.50 -4.41 5.38
C SER A 80 -1.60 -3.44 5.80
N THR A 81 -1.43 -2.16 5.47
CA THR A 81 -2.46 -1.15 5.68
C THR A 81 -3.12 -0.80 4.35
N SER A 82 -4.44 -0.90 4.30
CA SER A 82 -5.21 -0.63 3.08
C SER A 82 -6.11 0.58 3.29
N SER A 83 -5.98 1.58 2.42
CA SER A 83 -6.88 2.74 2.35
C SER A 83 -7.65 2.70 1.04
N SER A 84 -8.98 2.79 1.10
CA SER A 84 -9.84 2.72 -0.09
C SER A 84 -10.21 4.11 -0.60
N TYR A 85 -10.14 4.29 -1.91
CA TYR A 85 -10.50 5.51 -2.62
C TYR A 85 -11.61 5.18 -3.63
N ARG A 86 -12.59 6.09 -3.72
CA ARG A 86 -13.67 6.12 -4.69
C ARG A 86 -13.69 7.51 -5.33
#